data_AF-A0A7U9T0U9-F1
#
_entry.id   AF-A0A7U9T0U9-F1
#
_cell.length_a   1.000
_cell.length_b   1.000
_cell.length_c   1.000
_cell.angle_alpha   90.00
_cell.angle_beta   90.00
_cell.angle_gamma   90.00
#
_symmetry.space_group_name_H-M   'P 1'
#
loop_
_entity.id
_entity.type
_entity.pdbx_description
1 polymer ?
#
loop_
_entity_poly.entity_id
_entity_poly.type
_entity_poly.pdbx_seq_one_letter_code
_entity_poly.pdbx_strand_id
1 'polypeptide(L)'
;MGRNNYPQGQIDEIEPSTVQEIVTSLKQLHDRGKPQTDDEIKQRIDEYFSFCQQSSIRPGIESLCLSLHISRTTLFNWNNGINCSAKCQEYVQSAKAFVGAFIEQSMLCGKISPPSGIFLAKNWLGYKDTISLEDASNTTQQKAISPQTPEEIAAKYGKILTDGEPLQLPDVPEVPD
;
A
#
# COMPACT_ATOMS: atom_id res chain seq x y z
N MET A 1 -19.84 6.39 -27.08
CA MET A 1 -19.19 5.20 -26.47
C MET A 1 -18.48 5.69 -25.21
N GLY A 2 -18.86 5.18 -24.04
CA GLY A 2 -18.18 5.54 -22.79
C GLY A 2 -16.78 4.95 -22.78
N ARG A 3 -15.76 5.74 -22.42
CA ARG A 3 -14.40 5.21 -22.19
C ARG A 3 -14.49 4.15 -21.11
N ASN A 4 -13.91 2.99 -21.37
CA ASN A 4 -13.81 1.92 -20.37
C ASN A 4 -12.89 2.41 -19.25
N ASN A 5 -13.46 2.79 -18.11
CA ASN A 5 -12.72 3.37 -16.98
C ASN A 5 -12.02 2.30 -16.11
N TYR A 6 -11.94 1.07 -16.62
CA TYR A 6 -11.23 -0.02 -15.98
C TYR A 6 -9.72 0.12 -16.24
N PRO A 7 -8.86 -0.18 -15.25
CA PRO A 7 -7.41 -0.06 -15.42
C PRO A 7 -6.86 -0.82 -16.65
N GLN A 8 -7.45 -1.95 -17.00
CA GLN A 8 -7.07 -2.72 -18.19
C GLN A 8 -7.36 -1.97 -19.49
N GLY A 9 -8.52 -1.32 -19.62
CA GLY A 9 -8.85 -0.51 -20.79
C GLY A 9 -7.91 0.68 -20.96
N GLN A 10 -7.41 1.24 -19.85
CA GLN A 10 -6.42 2.31 -19.88
C GLN A 10 -5.03 1.85 -20.35
N ILE A 11 -4.68 0.57 -20.15
CA ILE A 11 -3.43 -0.01 -20.66
C ILE A 11 -3.52 -0.21 -22.18
N ASP A 12 -4.66 -0.68 -22.67
CA ASP A 12 -4.88 -0.88 -24.11
C ASP A 12 -4.93 0.44 -24.90
N GLU A 13 -5.28 1.54 -24.21
CA GLU A 13 -5.29 2.90 -24.77
C GLU A 13 -3.91 3.59 -24.79
N ILE A 14 -2.85 2.95 -24.30
CA ILE A 14 -1.50 3.53 -24.35
C ILE A 14 -1.02 3.57 -25.80
N GLU A 15 -0.58 4.73 -26.26
CA GLU A 15 -0.03 4.92 -27.60
C GLU A 15 1.10 3.91 -27.89
N PRO A 16 1.09 3.23 -29.05
CA PRO A 16 2.09 2.20 -29.37
C PRO A 16 3.55 2.70 -29.30
N SER A 17 3.80 3.96 -29.67
CA SER A 17 5.12 4.58 -29.54
C SER A 17 5.56 4.70 -28.08
N THR A 18 4.65 5.06 -27.18
CA THR A 18 4.92 5.10 -25.73
C THR A 18 5.19 3.71 -25.18
N VAL A 19 4.45 2.68 -25.62
CA VAL A 19 4.75 1.29 -25.24
C VAL A 19 6.14 0.88 -25.71
N GLN A 20 6.47 1.16 -26.97
CA GLN A 20 7.78 0.85 -27.55
C GLN A 20 8.91 1.52 -26.75
N GLU A 21 8.80 2.82 -26.49
CA GLU A 21 9.78 3.58 -25.70
C GLU A 21 9.98 2.97 -24.31
N ILE A 22 8.89 2.74 -23.56
CA ILE A 22 8.95 2.19 -22.19
C ILE A 22 9.59 0.81 -22.21
N VAL A 23 9.16 -0.09 -23.10
CA VAL A 23 9.67 -1.47 -23.15
C VAL A 23 11.14 -1.49 -23.56
N THR A 24 11.54 -0.73 -24.58
CA THR A 24 12.95 -0.62 -24.99
C THR A 24 13.81 -0.13 -23.83
N SER A 25 13.34 0.91 -23.13
CA SER A 25 14.06 1.49 -22.01
C SER A 25 14.20 0.52 -20.82
N LEU A 26 13.13 -0.17 -20.43
CA LEU A 26 13.18 -1.17 -19.36
C LEU A 26 14.06 -2.37 -19.72
N LYS A 27 14.05 -2.79 -20.98
CA LYS A 27 14.87 -3.89 -21.49
C LYS A 27 16.36 -3.56 -21.43
N GLN A 28 16.75 -2.33 -21.80
CA GLN A 28 18.13 -1.86 -21.70
C GLN A 28 18.65 -1.90 -20.25
N LEU A 29 17.83 -1.50 -19.28
CA LEU A 29 18.19 -1.60 -17.86
C LEU A 29 18.35 -3.05 -17.42
N HIS A 30 17.43 -3.92 -17.82
CA HIS A 30 17.38 -5.33 -17.42
C HIS A 30 18.53 -6.17 -18.00
N ASP A 31 18.93 -5.94 -19.25
CA ASP A 31 19.87 -6.80 -19.98
C ASP A 31 21.31 -6.73 -19.46
N ARG A 32 21.61 -5.81 -18.53
CA ARG A 32 22.91 -5.74 -17.84
C ARG A 32 23.11 -6.83 -16.77
N GLY A 33 22.10 -7.67 -16.53
CA GLY A 33 22.17 -8.78 -15.57
C GLY A 33 22.25 -8.32 -14.12
N LYS A 34 22.76 -9.14 -13.21
CA LYS A 34 22.92 -8.80 -11.77
C LYS A 34 24.35 -8.33 -11.45
N PRO A 35 24.55 -7.23 -10.72
CA PRO A 35 25.89 -6.79 -10.33
C PRO A 35 26.53 -7.76 -9.36
N GLN A 36 27.85 -7.93 -9.45
CA GLN A 36 28.62 -8.86 -8.62
C GLN A 36 29.43 -8.16 -7.54
N THR A 37 29.74 -6.86 -7.72
CA THR A 37 30.56 -6.08 -6.79
C THR A 37 29.83 -4.82 -6.30
N ASP A 38 30.27 -4.28 -5.16
CA ASP A 38 29.69 -3.04 -4.61
C ASP A 38 29.89 -1.84 -5.55
N ASP A 39 31.03 -1.79 -6.25
CA ASP A 39 31.33 -0.72 -7.20
C ASP A 39 30.40 -0.81 -8.42
N GLU A 40 30.12 -2.03 -8.91
CA GLU A 40 29.12 -2.26 -9.96
C GLU A 40 27.71 -1.87 -9.49
N ILE A 41 27.36 -2.14 -8.23
CA ILE A 41 26.06 -1.72 -7.67
C ILE A 41 25.95 -0.19 -7.73
N LYS A 42 26.97 0.53 -7.24
CA LYS A 42 26.98 2.00 -7.27
C LYS A 42 26.86 2.53 -8.70
N GLN A 43 27.68 2.00 -9.60
CA GLN A 43 27.69 2.39 -11.00
C GLN A 43 26.31 2.18 -11.64
N ARG A 44 25.65 1.05 -11.39
CA ARG A 44 24.32 0.76 -11.95
C ARG A 44 23.22 1.65 -11.40
N ILE A 45 23.31 2.03 -10.12
CA ILE A 45 22.38 3.00 -9.52
C ILE A 45 22.55 4.37 -10.19
N ASP A 46 23.78 4.83 -10.38
CA ASP A 46 24.05 6.13 -11.03
C ASP A 46 23.62 6.14 -12.49
N GLU A 47 23.91 5.07 -13.22
CA GLU A 47 23.49 4.91 -14.60
C GLU A 47 21.96 4.81 -14.71
N TYR A 48 21.29 4.17 -13.76
CA TYR A 48 19.82 4.14 -13.71
C TYR A 48 19.23 5.55 -13.55
N PHE A 49 19.75 6.38 -12.64
CA PHE A 49 19.24 7.74 -12.49
C PHE A 49 19.59 8.62 -13.70
N SER A 50 20.78 8.46 -14.27
CA SER A 50 21.18 9.12 -15.52
C SER A 50 20.25 8.72 -16.67
N PHE A 51 19.86 7.46 -16.70
CA PHE A 51 18.92 6.91 -17.66
C PHE A 51 17.52 7.49 -17.49
N CYS A 52 17.00 7.59 -16.27
CA CYS A 52 15.73 8.27 -15.98
C CYS A 52 15.72 9.72 -16.47
N GLN A 53 16.85 10.43 -16.32
CA GLN A 53 16.99 11.80 -16.80
C GLN A 53 16.93 11.89 -18.34
N GLN A 54 17.48 10.90 -19.06
CA GLN A 54 17.56 10.92 -20.52
C GLN A 54 16.31 10.34 -21.22
N SER A 55 15.71 9.30 -20.64
CA SER A 55 14.59 8.54 -21.22
C SER A 55 13.20 9.06 -20.81
N SER A 56 13.14 10.12 -19.99
CA SER A 56 11.91 10.62 -19.36
C SER A 56 11.17 9.62 -18.45
N ILE A 57 11.70 8.41 -18.25
CA ILE A 57 11.18 7.43 -17.30
C ILE A 57 11.35 7.97 -15.88
N ARG A 58 10.25 7.97 -15.13
CA ARG A 58 10.26 8.41 -13.74
C ARG A 58 10.97 7.38 -12.85
N PRO A 59 11.84 7.83 -11.94
CA PRO A 59 12.50 6.92 -11.03
C PRO A 59 11.47 6.32 -10.06
N GLY A 60 11.49 4.99 -9.93
CA GLY A 60 10.66 4.24 -9.00
C GLY A 60 11.41 3.04 -8.41
N ILE A 61 10.81 2.40 -7.41
CA ILE A 61 11.44 1.25 -6.72
C ILE A 61 11.48 0.01 -7.62
N GLU A 62 10.42 -0.25 -8.40
CA GLU A 62 10.39 -1.43 -9.27
C GLU A 62 11.40 -1.35 -10.41
N SER A 63 11.51 -0.20 -11.06
CA SER A 63 12.48 0.03 -12.13
C SER A 63 13.92 0.04 -11.61
N LEU A 64 14.15 0.49 -10.37
CA LEU A 64 15.46 0.36 -9.70
C LEU A 64 15.81 -1.10 -9.39
N CYS A 65 14.84 -1.89 -8.90
CA CYS A 65 15.03 -3.33 -8.73
C CYS A 65 15.38 -4.01 -10.05
N LEU A 66 14.67 -3.62 -11.13
CA LEU A 66 14.89 -4.15 -12.47
C LEU A 66 16.30 -3.84 -13.00
N SER A 67 16.80 -2.61 -12.81
CA SER A 67 18.15 -2.21 -13.25
C SER A 67 19.28 -2.92 -12.50
N LEU A 68 19.00 -3.36 -11.27
CA LEU A 68 19.91 -4.16 -10.46
C LEU A 68 19.68 -5.67 -10.64
N HIS A 69 18.65 -6.07 -11.39
CA HIS A 69 18.25 -7.47 -11.60
C HIS A 69 18.05 -8.22 -10.28
N ILE A 70 17.33 -7.57 -9.35
CA ILE A 70 16.98 -8.09 -8.03
C ILE A 70 15.48 -7.98 -7.77
N SER A 71 14.99 -8.76 -6.80
CA SER A 71 13.62 -8.63 -6.32
C SER A 71 13.46 -7.49 -5.31
N ARG A 72 12.21 -7.04 -5.07
CA ARG A 72 11.93 -6.10 -3.97
C ARG A 72 12.35 -6.62 -2.61
N THR A 73 12.21 -7.92 -2.38
CA THR A 73 12.65 -8.57 -1.12
C THR A 73 14.15 -8.43 -0.94
N THR A 74 14.93 -8.60 -2.01
CA THR A 74 16.38 -8.38 -1.98
C THR A 74 16.71 -6.92 -1.69
N LEU A 75 16.06 -5.96 -2.36
CA LEU A 75 16.27 -4.53 -2.10
C LEU A 75 15.91 -4.17 -0.66
N PHE A 76 14.82 -4.72 -0.12
CA PHE A 76 14.42 -4.55 1.27
C PHE A 76 15.48 -5.10 2.23
N ASN A 77 15.97 -6.32 1.98
CA ASN A 77 17.03 -6.92 2.80
C ASN A 77 18.29 -6.06 2.77
N TRP A 78 18.75 -5.64 1.59
CA TRP A 78 19.93 -4.77 1.45
C TRP A 78 19.77 -3.44 2.16
N ASN A 79 18.59 -2.81 2.08
CA ASN A 79 18.28 -1.58 2.81
C ASN A 79 18.43 -1.75 4.33
N ASN A 80 18.09 -2.93 4.86
CA ASN A 80 18.21 -3.26 6.28
C ASN A 80 19.58 -3.85 6.66
N GLY A 81 20.55 -3.90 5.73
CA GLY A 81 21.88 -4.47 5.98
C GLY A 81 21.92 -5.99 6.02
N ILE A 82 20.88 -6.66 5.49
CA ILE A 82 20.75 -8.11 5.46
C ILE A 82 21.29 -8.63 4.12
N ASN A 83 22.21 -9.59 4.17
CA ASN A 83 22.80 -10.22 2.98
C ASN A 83 23.45 -9.24 1.99
N CYS A 84 24.06 -8.16 2.50
CA CYS A 84 24.84 -7.20 1.72
C CYS A 84 26.02 -6.65 2.53
N SER A 85 26.96 -6.00 1.85
CA SER A 85 28.00 -5.22 2.52
C SER A 85 27.44 -3.90 3.06
N ALA A 86 28.21 -3.24 3.94
CA ALA A 86 27.87 -1.92 4.45
C ALA A 86 27.80 -0.86 3.33
N LYS A 87 28.69 -0.94 2.33
CA LYS A 87 28.68 -0.05 1.17
C LYS A 87 27.43 -0.24 0.32
N CYS A 88 27.08 -1.49 0.01
CA CYS A 88 25.86 -1.80 -0.71
C CYS A 88 24.62 -1.28 0.02
N GLN A 89 24.55 -1.46 1.34
CA GLN A 89 23.48 -0.92 2.17
C GLN A 89 23.38 0.62 2.05
N GLU A 90 24.51 1.33 2.15
CA GLU A 90 24.56 2.79 2.02
C GLU A 90 24.06 3.26 0.64
N TYR A 91 24.52 2.61 -0.44
CA TYR A 91 24.10 2.95 -1.81
C TYR A 91 22.61 2.69 -2.03
N VAL A 92 22.08 1.58 -1.53
CA VAL A 92 20.65 1.25 -1.63
C VAL A 92 19.80 2.22 -0.83
N GLN A 93 20.20 2.57 0.40
CA GLN A 93 19.48 3.56 1.21
C GLN A 93 19.46 4.93 0.54
N SER A 94 20.61 5.37 0.02
CA SER A 94 20.72 6.63 -0.73
C SER A 94 19.82 6.63 -1.98
N ALA A 95 19.85 5.55 -2.77
CA ALA A 95 18.99 5.42 -3.94
C ALA A 95 17.49 5.44 -3.59
N LYS A 96 17.08 4.74 -2.52
CA LYS A 96 15.69 4.76 -2.05
C LYS A 96 15.27 6.13 -1.53
N ALA A 97 16.15 6.82 -0.80
CA ALA A 97 15.90 8.17 -0.32
C ALA A 97 15.72 9.15 -1.50
N PHE A 98 16.52 9.01 -2.56
CA PHE A 98 16.35 9.80 -3.78
C PHE A 98 14.99 9.57 -4.45
N VAL A 99 14.57 8.32 -4.61
CA VAL A 99 13.23 7.99 -5.15
C VAL A 99 12.13 8.59 -4.26
N GLY A 100 12.28 8.54 -2.94
CA GLY A 100 11.36 9.17 -2.00
C GLY A 100 11.26 10.69 -2.17
N ALA A 101 12.41 11.37 -2.25
CA ALA A 101 12.46 12.80 -2.49
C ALA A 101 11.84 13.18 -3.84
N PHE A 102 12.08 12.38 -4.90
CA PHE A 102 11.43 12.59 -6.19
C PHE A 102 9.90 12.51 -6.11
N ILE A 103 9.35 11.52 -5.39
CA ILE A 103 7.90 11.38 -5.19
C ILE A 103 7.36 12.55 -4.39
N GLU A 104 8.02 12.93 -3.30
CA GLU A 104 7.65 14.09 -2.47
C GLU A 104 7.58 15.36 -3.32
N GLN A 105 8.63 15.68 -4.07
CA GLN A 105 8.65 16.86 -4.94
C GLN A 105 7.58 16.77 -6.04
N SER A 106 7.35 15.59 -6.60
CA SER A 106 6.29 15.40 -7.59
C SER A 106 4.88 15.63 -7.01
N MET A 107 4.66 15.30 -5.72
CA MET A 107 3.42 15.62 -4.99
C MET A 107 3.30 17.12 -4.74
N LEU A 108 4.35 17.73 -4.19
CA LEU A 108 4.37 19.16 -3.82
C LEU A 108 4.18 20.06 -5.05
N CYS A 109 4.73 19.67 -6.21
CA CYS A 109 4.54 20.39 -7.47
C CYS A 109 3.21 20.07 -8.19
N GLY A 110 2.32 19.27 -7.60
CA GLY A 110 1.04 18.88 -8.19
C GLY A 110 1.16 18.04 -9.47
N LYS A 111 2.31 17.37 -9.69
CA LYS A 111 2.57 16.53 -10.86
C LYS A 111 2.01 15.11 -10.71
N ILE A 112 1.73 14.69 -9.48
CA ILE A 112 1.00 13.45 -9.19
C ILE A 112 -0.23 13.77 -8.34
N SER A 113 -1.29 13.00 -8.55
CA SER A 113 -2.49 13.15 -7.73
C SER A 113 -2.18 12.76 -6.27
N PRO A 114 -2.80 13.43 -5.27
CA PRO A 114 -2.58 13.07 -3.87
C PRO A 114 -2.85 11.59 -3.56
N PRO A 115 -3.93 10.94 -4.04
CA PRO A 115 -4.15 9.51 -3.82
C PRO A 115 -3.02 8.63 -4.38
N SER A 116 -2.52 8.92 -5.58
CA SER A 116 -1.38 8.18 -6.16
C SER A 116 -0.11 8.39 -5.34
N GLY A 117 0.16 9.62 -4.89
CA GLY A 117 1.31 9.92 -4.03
C GLY A 117 1.26 9.18 -2.70
N ILE A 118 0.11 9.17 -2.04
CA ILE A 118 -0.14 8.43 -0.79
C ILE A 118 0.07 6.92 -1.02
N PHE A 119 -0.46 6.37 -2.12
CA PHE A 119 -0.27 4.97 -2.46
C PHE A 119 1.22 4.63 -2.63
N LEU A 120 1.97 5.44 -3.36
CA LEU A 120 3.41 5.23 -3.57
C LEU A 120 4.19 5.37 -2.26
N ALA A 121 3.91 6.38 -1.45
CA ALA A 121 4.57 6.60 -0.17
C ALA A 121 4.37 5.41 0.79
N LYS A 122 3.16 4.83 0.84
CA LYS A 122 2.87 3.63 1.63
C LYS A 122 3.66 2.43 1.15
N ASN A 123 3.57 2.14 -0.15
CA ASN A 123 4.15 0.93 -0.71
C ASN A 123 5.68 0.97 -0.75
N TRP A 124 6.28 2.14 -0.97
CA TRP A 124 7.71 2.25 -1.29
C TRP A 124 8.52 2.90 -0.16
N LEU A 125 7.92 3.84 0.57
CA LEU A 125 8.59 4.60 1.64
C LEU A 125 8.20 4.12 3.04
N GLY A 126 7.28 3.16 3.13
CA GLY A 126 6.87 2.54 4.41
C GLY A 126 5.92 3.40 5.24
N TYR A 127 5.27 4.40 4.63
CA TYR A 127 4.33 5.27 5.35
C TYR A 127 3.07 4.48 5.74
N LYS A 128 2.44 4.86 6.86
CA LYS A 128 1.23 4.21 7.37
C LYS A 128 0.21 5.28 7.75
N ASP A 129 -1.07 4.98 7.52
CA ASP A 129 -2.13 5.85 8.08
C ASP A 129 -2.23 5.53 9.56
N THR A 130 -2.31 6.57 10.38
CA THR A 130 -2.63 6.45 11.79
C THR A 130 -4.00 7.06 11.99
N ILE A 131 -4.94 6.25 12.46
CA ILE A 131 -6.29 6.68 12.81
C ILE A 131 -6.39 6.58 14.32
N SER A 132 -6.74 7.69 14.98
CA SER A 132 -7.10 7.71 16.39
C SER A 132 -8.62 7.70 16.49
N LEU A 133 -9.18 6.71 17.19
CA LEU A 133 -10.61 6.61 17.45
C LEU A 133 -10.84 7.00 18.91
N GLU A 134 -11.55 8.09 19.12
CA GLU A 134 -12.05 8.45 20.45
C GLU A 134 -13.43 7.80 20.61
N ASP A 135 -13.57 6.88 21.58
CA ASP A 135 -14.86 6.30 21.93
C ASP A 135 -15.74 7.39 22.56
N ALA A 136 -16.70 7.90 21.80
CA ALA A 136 -17.70 8.85 22.28
C ALA A 136 -18.79 8.19 23.15
N SER A 137 -18.51 7.04 23.80
CA SER A 137 -19.46 6.38 24.69
C SER A 137 -19.49 7.05 26.08
N ASN A 138 -19.96 8.29 26.12
CA ASN A 138 -20.31 9.01 27.35
C ASN A 138 -21.81 9.31 27.47
N THR A 139 -22.69 8.60 26.75
CA THR A 139 -24.14 8.70 26.99
C THR A 139 -24.89 7.46 26.54
N THR A 140 -24.89 6.43 27.36
CA THR A 140 -26.09 5.73 27.83
C THR A 140 -25.55 4.89 28.98
N GLN A 141 -26.13 5.02 30.16
CA GLN A 141 -25.89 4.08 31.25
C GLN A 141 -25.97 2.69 30.65
N GLN A 142 -24.83 2.00 30.48
CA GLN A 142 -24.87 0.55 30.46
C GLN A 142 -25.57 0.23 31.76
N LYS A 143 -26.86 -0.12 31.70
CA LYS A 143 -27.49 -0.91 32.75
C LYS A 143 -26.55 -2.10 32.83
N ALA A 144 -25.65 -2.06 33.81
CA ALA A 144 -24.90 -3.23 34.20
C ALA A 144 -25.97 -4.31 34.28
N ILE A 145 -25.89 -5.28 33.39
CA ILE A 145 -26.66 -6.50 33.58
C ILE A 145 -26.02 -7.06 34.84
N SER A 146 -26.61 -6.74 35.98
CA SER A 146 -26.24 -7.37 37.24
C SER A 146 -26.25 -8.86 36.95
N PRO A 147 -25.19 -9.61 37.31
CA PRO A 147 -25.15 -11.03 37.05
C PRO A 147 -26.36 -11.66 37.73
N GLN A 148 -27.38 -11.99 36.93
CA GLN A 148 -28.59 -12.63 37.42
C GLN A 148 -28.23 -14.07 37.71
N THR A 149 -28.63 -14.58 38.87
CA THR A 149 -28.36 -15.99 39.19
C THR A 149 -29.15 -16.87 38.22
N PRO A 150 -28.69 -18.11 37.96
CA PRO A 150 -29.42 -19.05 37.10
C PRO A 150 -30.88 -19.24 37.53
N GLU A 151 -31.18 -19.17 38.83
CA GLU A 151 -32.57 -19.21 39.32
C GLU A 151 -33.40 -17.97 38.95
N GLU A 152 -32.81 -16.76 38.96
CA GLU A 152 -33.52 -15.54 38.56
C GLU A 152 -33.86 -15.54 37.07
N ILE A 153 -32.96 -16.09 36.24
CA ILE A 153 -33.18 -16.27 34.81
C ILE A 153 -34.31 -17.29 34.60
N ALA A 154 -34.26 -18.43 35.29
CA ALA A 154 -35.30 -19.45 35.20
C ALA A 154 -36.68 -18.95 35.69
N ALA A 155 -36.74 -18.12 36.73
CA ALA A 155 -38.00 -17.55 37.20
C ALA A 155 -38.59 -16.52 36.21
N LYS A 156 -37.73 -15.71 35.58
CA LYS A 156 -38.15 -14.69 34.60
C LYS A 156 -38.69 -15.31 33.31
N TYR A 157 -38.04 -16.35 32.81
CA TYR A 157 -38.43 -17.00 31.54
C TYR A 157 -39.27 -18.27 31.75
N GLY A 158 -39.40 -18.77 32.98
CA GLY A 158 -40.17 -19.98 33.30
C GLY A 158 -41.67 -19.82 33.11
N LYS A 159 -42.22 -18.61 33.31
CA LYS A 159 -43.65 -18.32 33.02
C LYS A 159 -44.01 -18.37 31.53
N ILE A 160 -43.01 -18.23 30.65
CA ILE A 160 -43.21 -18.27 29.19
C ILE A 160 -43.43 -19.72 28.70
N LEU A 161 -42.90 -20.71 29.44
CA LEU A 161 -43.00 -22.12 29.08
C LEU A 161 -44.27 -22.81 29.62
N THR A 162 -44.91 -22.25 30.66
CA THR A 162 -46.11 -22.87 31.27
C THR A 162 -47.42 -22.34 30.69
N ASP A 163 -47.50 -21.06 30.32
CA ASP A 163 -48.78 -20.42 29.96
C ASP A 163 -48.94 -20.15 28.45
N GLY A 164 -47.94 -20.50 27.61
CA GLY A 164 -48.05 -20.45 26.15
C GLY A 164 -48.15 -19.05 25.53
N GLU A 165 -47.77 -18.00 26.25
CA GLU A 165 -47.70 -16.63 25.71
C GLU A 165 -46.53 -16.53 24.70
N PRO A 166 -46.78 -16.09 23.45
CA PRO A 166 -45.74 -16.02 22.43
C PRO A 166 -44.71 -14.94 22.73
N LEU A 167 -43.44 -15.24 22.41
CA LEU A 167 -42.34 -14.27 22.49
C LEU A 167 -42.64 -13.06 21.60
N GLN A 168 -42.89 -11.90 22.21
CA GLN A 168 -42.86 -10.63 21.50
C GLN A 168 -41.41 -10.32 21.13
N LEU A 169 -41.07 -10.60 19.87
CA LEU A 169 -39.82 -10.17 19.26
C LEU A 169 -39.77 -8.63 19.28
N PRO A 170 -38.61 -8.03 19.60
CA PRO A 170 -38.46 -6.58 19.50
C PRO A 170 -38.69 -6.15 18.05
N ASP A 171 -39.45 -5.07 17.86
CA ASP A 171 -39.73 -4.52 16.53
C ASP A 171 -38.41 -4.21 15.82
N VAL A 172 -38.21 -4.87 14.67
CA VAL A 172 -37.09 -4.58 13.78
C VAL A 172 -37.39 -3.22 13.16
N PRO A 173 -36.55 -2.19 13.37
CA PRO A 173 -36.79 -0.89 12.76
C PRO A 173 -36.75 -1.06 11.23
N GLU A 174 -37.81 -0.62 10.56
CA GLU A 174 -37.87 -0.60 9.09
C GLU A 174 -36.70 0.21 8.55
N VAL A 175 -35.91 -0.42 7.68
CA VAL A 175 -34.85 0.24 6.92
C VAL A 175 -35.55 1.08 5.84
N PRO A 176 -35.37 2.41 5.81
CA PRO A 176 -35.96 3.24 4.77
C PRO A 176 -35.40 2.88 3.39
N ASP A 177 -36.28 2.77 2.40
CA ASP A 177 -35.95 2.54 0.97
C ASP A 177 -34.99 3.59 0.38
#